data_AF-A0A950PA29-F1
#
_entry.id   AF-A0A950PA29-F1
#
_cell.length_a   1.000
_cell.length_b   1.000
_cell.length_c   1.000
_cell.angle_alpha   90.00
_cell.angle_beta   90.00
_cell.angle_gamma   90.00
#
_symmetry.space_group_name_H-M   'P 1'
#
loop_
_entity.id
_entity.type
_entity.pdbx_description
1 polymer ?
#
loop_
_entity_poly.entity_id
_entity_poly.type
_entity_poly.pdbx_seq_one_letter_code
_entity_poly.pdbx_strand_id
1 'polypeptide(L)'
;MSADEDIAARELLRALFAAALAAADPAKAIPLHLPAPVGGRTVVVGAGKASAAMARAFEQAWQGPIEGLVVTRHGHAVGCERIRIVEASHPVPDRAGETAARDILELAQGLGPGDQLVCLVSGGGSALLALPAAGLTLADKQAVTQALLRSGATIGEINTVRKHLSAIKGGRLAAAAAPARVITLAISDVP
;
A
#
# COMPACT_ATOMS: atom_id res chain seq x y z
N MET A 1 -41.13 -21.97 -3.69
CA MET A 1 -39.96 -21.85 -4.57
C MET A 1 -39.68 -23.21 -5.15
N SER A 2 -39.67 -23.33 -6.47
CA SER A 2 -39.31 -24.59 -7.13
C SER A 2 -37.80 -24.83 -7.02
N ALA A 3 -37.35 -26.07 -7.15
CA ALA A 3 -35.93 -26.40 -7.15
C ALA A 3 -35.15 -25.64 -8.25
N ASP A 4 -35.82 -25.33 -9.38
CA ASP A 4 -35.25 -24.56 -10.49
C ASP A 4 -35.08 -23.07 -10.15
N GLU A 5 -36.02 -22.48 -9.39
CA GLU A 5 -35.90 -21.10 -8.89
C GLU A 5 -34.73 -20.97 -7.91
N ASP A 6 -34.51 -21.96 -7.05
CA ASP A 6 -33.40 -22.00 -6.09
C ASP A 6 -32.03 -22.11 -6.79
N ILE A 7 -31.95 -22.89 -7.88
CA ILE A 7 -30.73 -23.03 -8.69
C ILE A 7 -30.42 -21.70 -9.39
N ALA A 8 -31.41 -21.08 -10.05
CA ALA A 8 -31.23 -19.82 -10.76
C ALA A 8 -30.83 -18.67 -9.81
N ALA A 9 -31.45 -18.58 -8.63
CA ALA A 9 -31.08 -17.58 -7.62
C ALA A 9 -29.63 -17.77 -7.13
N ARG A 10 -29.19 -19.00 -6.90
CA ARG A 10 -27.82 -19.31 -6.49
C ARG A 10 -26.80 -18.95 -7.57
N GLU A 11 -27.10 -19.22 -8.83
CA GLU A 11 -26.23 -18.86 -9.95
C GLU A 11 -26.09 -17.35 -10.08
N LEU A 12 -27.20 -16.61 -9.99
CA LEU A 12 -27.19 -15.15 -10.01
C LEU A 12 -26.33 -14.57 -8.87
N LEU A 13 -26.50 -15.04 -7.63
CA LEU A 13 -25.72 -14.56 -6.49
C LEU A 13 -24.22 -14.84 -6.65
N ARG A 14 -23.86 -16.01 -7.19
CA ARG A 14 -22.46 -16.34 -7.50
C ARG A 14 -21.88 -15.45 -8.59
N ALA A 15 -22.67 -15.15 -9.63
CA ALA A 15 -22.26 -14.25 -10.70
C ALA A 15 -22.02 -12.82 -10.17
N LEU A 16 -22.92 -12.31 -9.33
CA LEU A 16 -22.76 -11.01 -8.67
C LEU A 16 -21.51 -10.96 -7.78
N PHE A 17 -21.29 -12.01 -6.98
CA PHE A 17 -20.08 -12.13 -6.15
C PHE A 17 -18.80 -12.16 -7.00
N ALA A 18 -18.78 -12.95 -8.06
CA ALA A 18 -17.64 -13.04 -8.98
C ALA A 18 -17.37 -11.71 -9.69
N ALA A 19 -18.42 -10.98 -10.09
CA ALA A 19 -18.28 -9.66 -10.68
C ALA A 19 -17.69 -8.65 -9.68
N ALA A 20 -18.15 -8.67 -8.42
CA ALA A 20 -17.60 -7.82 -7.37
C ALA A 20 -16.12 -8.12 -7.07
N LEU A 21 -15.75 -9.41 -6.98
CA LEU A 21 -14.35 -9.80 -6.83
C LEU A 21 -13.50 -9.37 -8.03
N ALA A 22 -14.00 -9.56 -9.26
CA ALA A 22 -13.29 -9.15 -10.47
C ALA A 22 -13.07 -7.64 -10.53
N ALA A 23 -14.02 -6.83 -10.06
CA ALA A 23 -13.87 -5.38 -10.01
C ALA A 23 -12.80 -4.92 -9.01
N ALA A 24 -12.57 -5.68 -7.94
CA ALA A 24 -11.57 -5.36 -6.91
C ALA A 24 -10.22 -6.08 -7.12
N ASP A 25 -10.10 -6.94 -8.12
CA ASP A 25 -8.89 -7.70 -8.44
C ASP A 25 -7.79 -6.75 -8.96
N PRO A 26 -6.62 -6.65 -8.27
CA PRO A 26 -5.51 -5.83 -8.72
C PRO A 26 -5.10 -6.07 -10.18
N ALA A 27 -5.14 -7.32 -10.65
CA ALA A 27 -4.76 -7.68 -12.01
C ALA A 27 -5.67 -7.05 -13.08
N LYS A 28 -6.93 -6.76 -12.73
CA LYS A 28 -7.92 -6.14 -13.62
C LYS A 28 -8.01 -4.63 -13.40
N ALA A 29 -7.97 -4.18 -12.14
CA ALA A 29 -8.17 -2.79 -11.79
C ALA A 29 -6.94 -1.91 -12.11
N ILE A 30 -5.72 -2.37 -11.82
CA ILE A 30 -4.51 -1.54 -11.96
C ILE A 30 -4.27 -1.08 -13.41
N PRO A 31 -4.36 -1.95 -14.44
CA PRO A 31 -4.12 -1.52 -15.83
C PRO A 31 -5.06 -0.41 -16.31
N LEU A 32 -6.27 -0.31 -15.75
CA LEU A 32 -7.28 0.70 -16.11
C LEU A 32 -6.97 2.09 -15.53
N HIS A 33 -6.07 2.17 -14.56
CA HIS A 33 -5.78 3.39 -13.80
C HIS A 33 -4.30 3.80 -13.84
N LEU A 34 -3.54 3.27 -14.80
CA LEU A 34 -2.14 3.65 -14.95
C LEU A 34 -2.00 5.16 -15.23
N PRO A 35 -1.07 5.86 -14.58
CA PRO A 35 -0.76 7.23 -14.93
C PRO A 35 -0.09 7.30 -16.31
N ALA A 36 -0.18 8.46 -16.96
CA ALA A 36 0.66 8.72 -18.13
C ALA A 36 2.16 8.67 -17.73
N PRO A 37 3.04 8.15 -18.60
CA PRO A 37 4.47 8.22 -18.37
C PRO A 37 4.95 9.68 -18.38
N VAL A 38 6.03 9.94 -17.64
CA VAL A 38 6.72 11.24 -17.59
C VAL A 38 8.06 11.14 -18.29
N GLY A 39 8.66 12.28 -18.63
CA GLY A 39 9.99 12.32 -19.25
C GLY A 39 11.13 11.94 -18.29
N GLY A 40 10.93 12.11 -16.98
CA GLY A 40 11.86 11.65 -15.95
C GLY A 40 11.57 10.24 -15.46
N ARG A 41 11.97 9.95 -14.23
CA ARG A 41 11.81 8.64 -13.60
C ARG A 41 10.37 8.38 -13.17
N THR A 42 9.94 7.13 -13.30
CA THR A 42 8.74 6.62 -12.65
C THR A 42 9.14 5.67 -11.54
N VAL A 43 8.94 6.09 -10.29
CA VAL A 43 9.24 5.29 -9.11
C VAL A 43 7.95 4.76 -8.51
N VAL A 44 7.88 3.44 -8.31
CA VAL A 44 6.71 2.76 -7.75
C VAL A 44 7.00 2.33 -6.32
N VAL A 45 6.26 2.88 -5.37
CA VAL A 45 6.35 2.49 -3.96
C VAL A 45 5.02 1.98 -3.46
N GLY A 46 4.98 1.21 -2.37
CA GLY A 46 3.70 0.74 -1.88
C GLY A 46 3.77 -0.06 -0.60
N ALA A 47 2.62 -0.17 0.06
CA ALA A 47 2.47 -1.00 1.24
C ALA A 47 1.02 -1.47 1.41
N GLY A 48 0.85 -2.74 1.75
CA GLY A 48 -0.46 -3.33 2.04
C GLY A 48 -0.53 -4.81 1.74
N LYS A 49 -1.65 -5.45 2.10
CA LYS A 49 -1.87 -6.90 1.89
C LYS A 49 -1.94 -7.27 0.40
N ALA A 50 -2.47 -6.37 -0.43
CA ALA A 50 -2.62 -6.57 -1.88
C ALA A 50 -1.53 -5.84 -2.69
N SER A 51 -0.63 -5.11 -2.03
CA SER A 51 0.33 -4.22 -2.71
C SER A 51 1.28 -4.98 -3.65
N ALA A 52 1.72 -6.19 -3.29
CA ALA A 52 2.57 -7.01 -4.16
C ALA A 52 1.85 -7.45 -5.44
N ALA A 53 0.57 -7.83 -5.35
CA ALA A 53 -0.25 -8.13 -6.53
C ALA A 53 -0.50 -6.87 -7.38
N MET A 54 -0.75 -5.72 -6.72
CA MET A 54 -0.85 -4.42 -7.41
C MET A 54 0.45 -4.07 -8.14
N ALA A 55 1.61 -4.31 -7.52
CA ALA A 55 2.92 -4.04 -8.09
C ALA A 55 3.17 -4.90 -9.32
N ARG A 56 2.84 -6.19 -9.25
CA ARG A 56 2.97 -7.10 -10.39
C ARG A 56 2.08 -6.68 -11.56
N ALA A 57 0.82 -6.35 -11.29
CA ALA A 57 -0.10 -5.86 -12.30
C ALA A 57 0.37 -4.54 -12.93
N PHE A 58 0.89 -3.62 -12.11
CA PHE A 58 1.47 -2.36 -12.57
C PHE A 58 2.67 -2.62 -13.49
N GLU A 59 3.63 -3.42 -13.03
CA GLU A 59 4.84 -3.76 -13.78
C GLU A 59 4.51 -4.40 -15.13
N GLN A 60 3.58 -5.36 -15.17
CA GLN A 60 3.19 -6.05 -16.41
C GLN A 60 2.55 -5.12 -17.44
N ALA A 61 1.75 -4.15 -16.98
CA ALA A 61 1.04 -3.22 -17.86
C ALA A 61 1.87 -1.97 -18.20
N TRP A 62 2.94 -1.68 -17.46
CA TRP A 62 3.74 -0.48 -17.66
C TRP A 62 4.74 -0.59 -18.81
N GLN A 63 4.64 0.35 -19.75
CA GLN A 63 5.54 0.48 -20.89
C GLN A 63 6.60 1.54 -20.59
N GLY A 64 7.81 1.10 -20.26
CA GLY A 64 8.98 1.96 -20.04
C GLY A 64 9.81 1.60 -18.82
N PRO A 65 10.89 2.37 -18.55
CA PRO A 65 11.71 2.21 -17.36
C PRO A 65 10.90 2.49 -16.09
N ILE A 66 11.01 1.60 -15.12
CA ILE A 66 10.48 1.75 -13.77
C ILE A 66 11.46 1.16 -12.78
N GLU A 67 11.44 1.72 -11.57
CA GLU A 67 12.10 1.18 -10.39
C GLU A 67 11.15 1.30 -9.21
N GLY A 68 11.40 0.57 -8.13
CA GLY A 68 10.49 0.65 -7.00
C GLY A 68 10.72 -0.33 -5.87
N LEU A 69 10.00 -0.09 -4.78
CA LEU A 69 9.96 -0.98 -3.62
C LEU A 69 8.53 -1.04 -3.07
N VAL A 70 7.98 -2.25 -2.98
CA VAL A 70 6.65 -2.49 -2.43
C VAL A 70 6.72 -3.47 -1.26
N VAL A 71 6.03 -3.13 -0.18
CA VAL A 71 5.99 -3.94 1.06
C VAL A 71 4.67 -4.70 1.17
N THR A 72 4.76 -6.01 1.37
CA THR A 72 3.62 -6.89 1.65
C THR A 72 3.85 -7.68 2.94
N ARG A 73 2.88 -8.50 3.34
CA ARG A 73 2.97 -9.35 4.52
C ARG A 73 3.80 -10.61 4.24
N HIS A 74 4.46 -11.16 5.27
CA HIS A 74 5.19 -12.43 5.18
C HIS A 74 4.38 -13.56 4.50
N GLY A 75 5.03 -14.30 3.60
CA GLY A 75 4.44 -15.38 2.80
C GLY A 75 3.51 -14.92 1.67
N HIS A 76 3.53 -13.64 1.29
CA HIS A 76 2.66 -13.04 0.28
C HIS A 76 3.43 -12.27 -0.79
N ALA A 77 4.74 -12.47 -0.89
CA ALA A 77 5.53 -12.00 -2.01
C ALA A 77 4.95 -12.50 -3.34
N VAL A 78 4.97 -11.60 -4.33
CA VAL A 78 4.66 -11.89 -5.72
C VAL A 78 5.91 -11.54 -6.52
N GLY A 79 6.32 -12.38 -7.48
CA GLY A 79 7.52 -12.13 -8.25
C GLY A 79 7.37 -10.90 -9.16
N CYS A 80 8.25 -9.93 -9.00
CA CYS A 80 8.42 -8.77 -9.87
C CYS A 80 9.88 -8.69 -10.34
N GLU A 81 10.10 -8.19 -11.55
CA GLU A 81 11.41 -8.12 -12.18
C GLU A 81 12.12 -6.79 -11.91
N ARG A 82 11.36 -5.69 -11.88
CA ARG A 82 11.85 -4.31 -11.76
C ARG A 82 11.48 -3.66 -10.43
N ILE A 83 10.35 -4.05 -9.85
CA ILE A 83 9.91 -3.57 -8.53
C ILE A 83 10.37 -4.56 -7.46
N ARG A 84 11.18 -4.11 -6.50
CA ARG A 84 11.59 -4.94 -5.35
C ARG A 84 10.41 -5.20 -4.42
N ILE A 85 10.16 -6.46 -4.10
CA ILE A 85 9.14 -6.85 -3.12
C ILE A 85 9.81 -7.19 -1.80
N VAL A 86 9.36 -6.54 -0.72
CA VAL A 86 9.82 -6.81 0.65
C VAL A 86 8.65 -7.32 1.48
N GLU A 87 8.91 -8.30 2.32
CA GLU A 87 7.93 -8.83 3.26
C GLU A 87 8.19 -8.30 4.67
N ALA A 88 7.12 -7.91 5.36
CA ALA A 88 7.15 -7.39 6.72
C ALA A 88 5.96 -7.88 7.55
N SER A 89 6.03 -7.67 8.86
CA SER A 89 5.01 -8.12 9.80
C SER A 89 3.76 -7.23 9.80
N HIS A 90 2.60 -7.89 9.88
CA HIS A 90 1.29 -7.31 10.11
C HIS A 90 0.50 -8.28 11.01
N PRO A 91 -0.20 -7.84 12.07
CA PRO A 91 -0.62 -6.45 12.32
C PRO A 91 0.36 -5.62 13.15
N VAL A 92 1.37 -6.23 13.78
CA VAL A 92 2.39 -5.52 14.57
C VAL A 92 3.62 -5.28 13.68
N PRO A 93 4.11 -4.03 13.54
CA PRO A 93 5.29 -3.73 12.73
C PRO A 93 6.54 -4.47 13.20
N ASP A 94 7.46 -4.77 12.30
CA ASP A 94 8.78 -5.32 12.59
C ASP A 94 9.91 -4.49 11.96
N ARG A 95 11.16 -4.93 12.16
CA ARG A 95 12.35 -4.28 11.62
C ARG A 95 12.40 -4.29 10.10
N ALA A 96 11.86 -5.33 9.45
CA ALA A 96 11.81 -5.41 7.99
C ALA A 96 10.94 -4.29 7.41
N GLY A 97 9.76 -4.06 8.01
CA GLY A 97 8.89 -2.94 7.64
C GLY A 97 9.49 -1.56 7.94
N GLU A 98 10.27 -1.43 9.01
CA GLU A 98 11.01 -0.18 9.30
C GLU A 98 12.09 0.10 8.24
N THR A 99 12.93 -0.89 7.92
CA THR A 99 13.96 -0.76 6.89
C THR A 99 13.34 -0.43 5.53
N ALA A 100 12.31 -1.17 5.11
CA ALA A 100 11.64 -0.91 3.85
C ALA A 100 10.98 0.48 3.78
N ALA A 101 10.44 0.96 4.90
CA ALA A 101 9.87 2.30 4.97
C ALA A 101 10.95 3.40 4.87
N ARG A 102 12.17 3.14 5.35
CA ARG A 102 13.33 4.02 5.17
C ARG A 102 13.77 4.05 3.71
N ASP A 103 13.95 2.89 3.10
CA ASP A 103 14.31 2.75 1.67
C ASP A 103 13.29 3.48 0.77
N ILE A 104 11.98 3.32 1.04
CA ILE A 104 10.90 4.03 0.32
C ILE A 104 11.01 5.55 0.50
N LEU A 105 11.33 6.02 1.70
CA LEU A 105 11.47 7.46 1.95
C LEU A 105 12.67 8.04 1.19
N GLU A 106 13.80 7.31 1.16
CA GLU A 106 15.00 7.71 0.42
C GLU A 106 14.74 7.75 -1.08
N LEU A 107 14.03 6.76 -1.63
CA LEU A 107 13.57 6.78 -3.03
C LEU A 107 12.73 8.01 -3.36
N ALA A 108 11.81 8.39 -2.47
CA ALA A 108 10.96 9.57 -2.66
C ALA A 108 11.76 10.88 -2.60
N GLN A 109 12.69 11.01 -1.64
CA GLN A 109 13.55 12.20 -1.49
C GLN A 109 14.45 12.47 -2.70
N GLY A 110 14.77 11.43 -3.47
CA GLY A 110 15.60 11.57 -4.65
C GLY A 110 14.90 12.20 -5.85
N LEU A 111 13.58 12.41 -5.83
CA LEU A 111 12.79 12.77 -7.02
C LEU A 111 12.81 14.26 -7.37
N GLY A 112 12.85 14.57 -8.67
CA GLY A 112 12.80 15.92 -9.21
C GLY A 112 11.48 16.28 -9.92
N PRO A 113 11.35 17.52 -10.46
CA PRO A 113 10.11 18.01 -11.09
C PRO A 113 9.63 17.22 -12.31
N GLY A 114 10.55 16.55 -13.01
CA GLY A 114 10.24 15.72 -14.18
C GLY A 114 9.91 14.26 -13.84
N ASP A 115 10.06 13.88 -12.57
CA ASP A 115 9.82 12.53 -12.08
C ASP A 115 8.38 12.37 -11.57
N GLN A 116 7.97 11.12 -11.35
CA GLN A 116 6.73 10.80 -10.66
C GLN A 116 6.91 9.66 -9.65
N LEU A 117 6.18 9.76 -8.53
CA LEU A 117 6.02 8.73 -7.53
C LEU A 117 4.62 8.11 -7.65
N VAL A 118 4.55 6.80 -7.87
CA VAL A 118 3.30 6.03 -7.86
C VAL A 118 3.22 5.21 -6.58
N CYS A 119 2.26 5.52 -5.72
CA CYS A 119 2.01 4.86 -4.45
C CYS A 119 0.90 3.79 -4.60
N LEU A 120 1.25 2.52 -4.44
CA LEU A 120 0.34 1.38 -4.43
C LEU A 120 -0.06 1.04 -2.99
N VAL A 121 -1.27 1.42 -2.59
CA VAL A 121 -1.71 1.33 -1.19
C VAL A 121 -2.88 0.36 -1.05
N SER A 122 -2.81 -0.52 -0.06
CA SER A 122 -3.96 -1.33 0.35
C SER A 122 -4.00 -1.51 1.87
N GLY A 123 -5.04 -2.17 2.35
CA GLY A 123 -5.21 -2.51 3.76
C GLY A 123 -3.95 -3.08 4.41
N GLY A 124 -3.67 -2.70 5.66
CA GLY A 124 -2.49 -3.14 6.41
C GLY A 124 -1.22 -2.31 6.23
N GLY A 125 -1.19 -1.33 5.30
CA GLY A 125 -0.03 -0.44 5.10
C GLY A 125 0.43 0.32 6.36
N SER A 126 -0.48 0.50 7.32
CA SER A 126 -0.19 1.09 8.63
C SER A 126 0.91 0.35 9.42
N ALA A 127 0.92 -0.98 9.38
CA ALA A 127 1.90 -1.81 10.07
C ALA A 127 3.13 -2.06 9.21
N LEU A 128 2.91 -2.33 7.91
CA LEU A 128 3.97 -2.69 6.95
C LEU A 128 4.93 -1.53 6.65
N LEU A 129 4.46 -0.28 6.69
CA LEU A 129 5.26 0.91 6.37
C LEU A 129 5.55 1.76 7.62
N ALA A 130 6.23 1.19 8.61
CA ALA A 130 6.38 1.79 9.94
C ALA A 130 7.76 2.46 10.15
N LEU A 131 7.87 3.73 9.80
CA LEU A 131 9.08 4.54 10.09
C LEU A 131 8.86 5.50 11.28
N PRO A 132 9.58 5.35 12.41
CA PRO A 132 9.58 6.30 13.52
C PRO A 132 10.02 7.71 13.11
N ALA A 133 9.52 8.73 13.81
CA ALA A 133 10.04 10.08 13.69
C ALA A 133 11.45 10.16 14.32
N ALA A 134 12.20 11.21 13.99
CA ALA A 134 13.51 11.45 14.59
C ALA A 134 13.43 11.44 16.13
N GLY A 135 14.37 10.76 16.78
CA GLY A 135 14.39 10.60 18.23
C GLY A 135 13.48 9.51 18.80
N LEU A 136 12.73 8.77 17.95
CA LEU A 136 11.90 7.65 18.37
C LEU A 136 12.41 6.33 17.76
N THR A 137 12.17 5.24 18.48
CA THR A 137 12.41 3.88 18.02
C THR A 137 11.13 3.21 17.53
N LEU A 138 11.26 2.07 16.85
CA LEU A 138 10.10 1.24 16.50
C LEU A 138 9.37 0.73 17.75
N ALA A 139 10.11 0.38 18.80
CA ALA A 139 9.56 -0.06 20.07
C ALA A 139 8.69 1.02 20.72
N ASP A 140 9.12 2.30 20.68
CA ASP A 140 8.32 3.42 21.19
C ASP A 140 6.97 3.51 20.47
N LYS A 141 6.96 3.39 19.13
CA LYS A 141 5.70 3.40 18.36
C LYS A 141 4.79 2.24 18.72
N GLN A 142 5.35 1.04 18.88
CA GLN A 142 4.60 -0.14 19.27
C GLN A 142 3.98 0.06 20.66
N ALA A 143 4.78 0.53 21.63
CA ALA A 143 4.35 0.78 23.00
C ALA A 143 3.22 1.81 23.07
N VAL A 144 3.35 2.96 22.39
CA VAL A 144 2.30 3.99 22.34
C VAL A 144 1.04 3.45 21.66
N THR A 145 1.17 2.73 20.54
CA THR A 145 0.01 2.15 19.84
C THR A 145 -0.75 1.18 20.73
N GLN A 146 -0.03 0.32 21.46
CA GLN A 146 -0.66 -0.62 22.40
C GLN A 146 -1.31 0.10 23.58
N ALA A 147 -0.70 1.16 24.11
CA ALA A 147 -1.27 1.94 25.20
C ALA A 147 -2.60 2.60 24.80
N LEU A 148 -2.66 3.18 23.59
CA LEU A 148 -3.88 3.80 23.06
C LEU A 148 -4.99 2.76 22.79
N LEU A 149 -4.63 1.58 22.30
CA LEU A 149 -5.60 0.48 22.14
C LEU A 149 -6.17 0.04 23.50
N ARG A 150 -5.32 -0.11 24.52
CA ARG A 150 -5.75 -0.47 25.88
C ARG A 150 -6.60 0.61 26.56
N SER A 151 -6.42 1.88 26.20
CA SER A 151 -7.22 2.98 26.75
C SER A 151 -8.59 3.12 26.10
N GLY A 152 -8.92 2.31 25.08
CA GLY A 152 -10.18 2.42 24.35
C GLY A 152 -10.24 3.62 23.39
N ALA A 153 -9.09 4.18 23.00
CA ALA A 153 -9.06 5.27 22.03
C ALA A 153 -9.67 4.82 20.68
N THR A 154 -10.40 5.71 20.04
CA THR A 154 -10.97 5.49 18.72
C THR A 154 -9.88 5.36 17.66
N ILE A 155 -10.21 4.72 16.52
CA ILE A 155 -9.25 4.61 15.41
C ILE A 155 -8.80 5.98 14.87
N GLY A 156 -9.66 6.98 14.93
CA GLY A 156 -9.34 8.36 14.57
C GLY A 156 -8.25 8.94 15.49
N GLU A 157 -8.45 8.86 16.81
CA GLU A 157 -7.49 9.34 17.81
C GLU A 157 -6.14 8.60 17.72
N ILE A 158 -6.19 7.27 17.60
CA ILE A 158 -4.99 6.44 17.40
C ILE A 158 -4.21 6.91 16.16
N ASN A 159 -4.91 7.12 15.04
CA ASN A 159 -4.27 7.57 13.81
C ASN A 159 -3.74 9.00 13.91
N THR A 160 -4.41 9.88 14.66
CA THR A 160 -3.91 11.24 14.96
C THR A 160 -2.55 11.17 15.64
N VAL A 161 -2.42 10.40 16.72
CA VAL A 161 -1.14 10.25 17.43
C VAL A 161 -0.09 9.57 16.53
N ARG A 162 -0.44 8.43 15.92
CA ARG A 162 0.50 7.63 15.11
C ARG A 162 1.09 8.41 13.92
N LYS A 163 0.33 9.33 13.31
CA LYS A 163 0.83 10.20 12.24
C LYS A 163 1.89 11.17 12.76
N HIS A 164 1.78 11.69 13.97
CA HIS A 164 2.78 12.60 14.56
C HIS A 164 4.06 11.88 14.99
N LEU A 165 3.96 10.60 15.34
CA LEU A 165 5.12 9.76 15.70
C LEU A 165 5.80 9.10 14.47
N SER A 166 5.57 9.60 13.26
CA SER A 166 6.06 8.97 12.04
C SER A 166 6.80 9.93 11.13
N ALA A 167 7.96 9.51 10.62
CA ALA A 167 8.67 10.24 9.57
C ALA A 167 8.00 10.13 8.19
N ILE A 168 7.22 9.07 7.92
CA ILE A 168 6.66 8.79 6.58
C ILE A 168 5.15 9.01 6.45
N LYS A 169 4.37 8.82 7.54
CA LYS A 169 2.91 8.95 7.52
C LYS A 169 2.47 10.42 7.60
N GLY A 170 1.18 10.67 7.37
CA GLY A 170 0.59 12.01 7.50
C GLY A 170 1.02 12.97 6.38
N GLY A 171 1.07 12.47 5.14
CA GLY A 171 1.47 13.26 3.97
C GLY A 171 2.99 13.43 3.80
N ARG A 172 3.81 12.99 4.78
CA ARG A 172 5.27 13.20 4.74
C ARG A 172 5.97 12.47 3.59
N LEU A 173 5.50 11.29 3.18
CA LEU A 173 6.03 10.64 1.98
C LEU A 173 5.81 11.49 0.71
N ALA A 174 4.61 12.07 0.57
CA ALA A 174 4.32 12.94 -0.57
C ALA A 174 5.11 14.25 -0.49
N ALA A 175 5.29 14.80 0.71
CA ALA A 175 6.14 15.98 0.91
C ALA A 175 7.61 15.69 0.58
N ALA A 176 8.11 14.50 0.92
CA ALA A 176 9.46 14.07 0.58
C ALA A 176 9.67 13.89 -0.93
N ALA A 177 8.61 13.54 -1.66
CA ALA A 177 8.63 13.43 -3.12
C ALA A 177 8.56 14.79 -3.84
N ALA A 178 8.23 15.88 -3.15
CA ALA A 178 8.13 17.18 -3.80
C ALA A 178 9.50 17.62 -4.37
N PRO A 179 9.55 18.15 -5.61
CA PRO A 179 8.43 18.65 -6.41
C PRO A 179 7.83 17.63 -7.41
N ALA A 180 8.21 16.35 -7.34
CA ALA A 180 7.70 15.32 -8.24
C ALA A 180 6.18 15.12 -8.12
N ARG A 181 5.56 14.68 -9.20
CA ARG A 181 4.13 14.34 -9.21
C ARG A 181 3.91 13.09 -8.36
N VAL A 182 2.96 13.14 -7.43
CA VAL A 182 2.58 11.97 -6.61
C VAL A 182 1.20 11.46 -7.04
N ILE A 183 1.11 10.17 -7.37
CA ILE A 183 -0.12 9.47 -7.75
C ILE A 183 -0.33 8.36 -6.74
N THR A 184 -1.54 8.19 -6.22
CA THR A 184 -1.88 7.06 -5.35
C THR A 184 -2.95 6.20 -6.01
N LEU A 185 -2.65 4.91 -6.17
CA LEU A 185 -3.62 3.87 -6.53
C LEU A 185 -3.92 3.07 -5.27
N ALA A 186 -5.17 3.13 -4.80
CA ALA A 186 -5.56 2.57 -3.52
C ALA A 186 -6.69 1.53 -3.65
N ILE A 187 -6.54 0.40 -2.97
CA ILE A 187 -7.62 -0.55 -2.71
C ILE A 187 -8.02 -0.42 -1.24
N SER A 188 -9.20 0.14 -0.98
CA SER A 188 -9.68 0.40 0.37
C SER A 188 -10.36 -0.82 0.98
N ASP A 189 -9.95 -1.19 2.19
CA ASP A 189 -10.68 -2.10 3.09
C ASP A 189 -11.36 -1.34 4.25
N VAL A 190 -11.48 0.00 4.13
CA VAL A 190 -12.18 0.87 5.08
C VAL A 190 -13.61 1.11 4.59
N PRO A 191 -14.65 0.84 5.41
CA PRO A 191 -16.06 1.10 5.10
C PRO A 191 -16.41 2.58 4.97
#